data_AF-A0A0S8EUC7-F1
#
_entry.id   AF-A0A0S8EUC7-F1
#
_cell.length_a   1.000
_cell.length_b   1.000
_cell.length_c   1.000
_cell.angle_alpha   90.00
_cell.angle_beta   90.00
_cell.angle_gamma   90.00
#
_symmetry.space_group_name_H-M   'P 1'
#
loop_
_entity.id
_entity.type
_entity.pdbx_description
1 polymer ?
#
loop_
_entity_poly.entity_id
_entity_poly.type
_entity_poly.pdbx_seq_one_letter_code
_entity_poly.pdbx_strand_id
1 'polypeptide(L)'
;MKLEKGSLFFKTLILVTLFVVTTSAIANGGNGSQESKEDIKILQSWSGDFPVARLELLPEAQRDSPVGYIDKEKTFAHVWQAFKPGETVPEVDFKTNLVLFVRNTQFYNRINIGKVKVEKGVAEVLAMETLSALPIEDKVAMSVVVVARKGLTGLKKGDTIISLPAL
;
A
#
# COMPACT_ATOMS: atom_id res chain seq x y z
N MET A 1 34.96 9.83 54.11
CA MET A 1 36.00 9.29 55.01
C MET A 1 35.86 7.77 55.07
N LYS A 2 36.98 7.07 55.18
CA LYS A 2 37.24 5.62 55.07
C LYS A 2 36.18 4.62 55.59
N LEU A 3 36.20 3.47 54.90
CA LEU A 3 35.74 2.11 55.24
C LEU A 3 35.89 1.70 56.72
N GLU A 4 35.03 0.79 57.21
CA GLU A 4 35.33 -0.62 57.55
C GLU A 4 34.13 -1.30 58.26
N LYS A 5 33.58 -2.38 57.69
CA LYS A 5 33.68 -3.81 58.11
C LYS A 5 32.86 -4.23 59.35
N GLY A 6 31.98 -5.22 59.14
CA GLY A 6 32.12 -6.51 59.82
C GLY A 6 31.00 -6.99 60.77
N SER A 7 30.62 -8.26 60.56
CA SER A 7 30.00 -9.23 61.50
C SER A 7 28.48 -9.08 61.77
N LEU A 8 27.59 -9.84 61.12
CA LEU A 8 27.26 -11.29 61.31
C LEU A 8 27.06 -11.70 62.78
N PHE A 9 25.84 -12.12 63.16
CA PHE A 9 25.48 -13.28 64.01
C PHE A 9 23.93 -13.31 64.20
N PHE A 10 23.23 -14.11 63.40
CA PHE A 10 22.52 -15.34 63.81
C PHE A 10 21.46 -15.19 64.92
N LYS A 11 20.17 -15.33 64.57
CA LYS A 11 19.20 -16.11 65.35
C LYS A 11 18.05 -16.61 64.46
N THR A 12 18.22 -17.86 64.09
CA THR A 12 17.32 -18.85 63.48
C THR A 12 15.87 -18.79 63.98
N LEU A 13 14.91 -18.80 63.04
CA LEU A 13 13.70 -19.60 63.20
C LEU A 13 13.37 -20.27 61.87
N ILE A 14 13.64 -21.56 61.83
CA ILE A 14 13.27 -22.48 60.77
C ILE A 14 11.82 -22.90 61.03
N LEU A 15 10.93 -22.75 60.06
CA LEU A 15 9.84 -23.70 59.90
C LEU A 15 9.70 -24.09 58.43
N VAL A 16 10.02 -25.37 58.23
CA VAL A 16 9.94 -26.18 57.02
C VAL A 16 8.47 -26.41 56.64
N THR A 17 8.18 -26.49 55.34
CA THR A 17 7.43 -27.58 54.63
C THR A 17 7.00 -27.04 53.26
N LEU A 18 7.78 -27.22 52.18
CA LEU A 18 7.82 -28.37 51.26
C LEU A 18 6.61 -28.45 50.30
N PHE A 19 6.80 -28.05 49.03
CA PHE A 19 6.39 -28.85 47.87
C PHE A 19 7.36 -28.61 46.71
N VAL A 20 8.05 -29.67 46.32
CA VAL A 20 8.88 -29.80 45.12
C VAL A 20 7.96 -30.28 44.00
N VAL A 21 7.89 -29.57 42.87
CA VAL A 21 7.81 -30.19 41.54
C VAL A 21 8.54 -29.29 40.53
N THR A 22 9.58 -29.85 39.92
CA THR A 22 10.32 -29.35 38.76
C THR A 22 9.64 -29.81 37.46
N THR A 23 9.44 -28.93 36.47
CA THR A 23 9.48 -29.28 35.04
C THR A 23 9.78 -28.05 34.17
N SER A 24 10.60 -28.27 33.15
CA SER A 24 11.21 -27.35 32.20
C SER A 24 10.28 -26.74 31.14
N ALA A 25 10.83 -25.72 30.44
CA ALA A 25 10.50 -25.27 29.06
C ALA A 25 9.30 -24.28 28.96
N ILE A 26 9.25 -23.26 28.09
CA ILE A 26 9.92 -22.94 26.81
C ILE A 26 10.10 -21.42 26.74
N ALA A 27 11.25 -20.96 26.23
CA ALA A 27 11.42 -19.60 25.75
C ALA A 27 10.53 -19.38 24.53
N ASN A 28 9.38 -18.71 24.70
CA ASN A 28 8.62 -18.22 23.56
C ASN A 28 9.10 -16.81 23.22
N GLY A 29 10.06 -16.76 22.30
CA GLY A 29 10.30 -15.58 21.49
C GLY A 29 9.00 -15.17 20.83
N GLY A 30 8.41 -14.09 21.32
CA GLY A 30 7.45 -13.31 20.55
C GLY A 30 8.21 -12.66 19.41
N ASN A 31 8.43 -13.42 18.34
CA ASN A 31 8.77 -12.90 17.04
C ASN A 31 7.55 -12.11 16.56
N GLY A 32 7.42 -10.87 17.06
CA GLY A 32 6.57 -9.88 16.43
C GLY A 32 7.10 -9.72 15.03
N SER A 33 6.46 -10.37 14.06
CA SER A 33 6.67 -10.09 12.66
C SER A 33 6.41 -8.60 12.49
N GLN A 34 7.48 -7.80 12.46
CA GLN A 34 7.42 -6.46 11.90
C GLN A 34 6.89 -6.66 10.48
N GLU A 35 5.61 -6.35 10.31
CA GLU A 35 4.94 -6.31 9.03
C GLU A 35 5.64 -5.22 8.22
N SER A 36 6.60 -5.62 7.38
CA SER A 36 7.41 -4.68 6.61
C SER A 36 6.53 -4.08 5.53
N LYS A 37 6.20 -2.80 5.69
CA LYS A 37 5.64 -2.00 4.60
C LYS A 37 6.78 -1.68 3.65
N GLU A 38 6.78 -2.33 2.50
CA GLU A 38 7.78 -2.10 1.46
C GLU A 38 7.27 -1.07 0.48
N ASP A 39 8.10 -0.05 0.20
CA ASP A 39 7.83 0.88 -0.87
C ASP A 39 8.23 0.23 -2.20
N ILE A 40 7.28 0.03 -3.11
CA ILE A 40 7.62 -0.48 -4.44
C ILE A 40 8.03 0.66 -5.36
N LYS A 41 9.02 0.40 -6.21
CA LYS A 41 9.54 1.38 -7.16
C LYS A 41 8.50 1.67 -8.24
N ILE A 42 8.20 2.96 -8.43
CA ILE A 42 7.47 3.46 -9.59
C ILE A 42 8.44 3.49 -10.78
N LEU A 43 8.12 2.76 -11.84
CA LEU A 43 8.95 2.64 -13.04
C LEU A 43 8.69 3.80 -14.00
N GLN A 44 7.42 4.18 -14.14
CA GLN A 44 6.96 5.28 -15.00
C GLN A 44 5.78 5.96 -14.32
N SER A 45 5.60 7.26 -14.53
CA SER A 45 4.54 8.05 -13.91
C SER A 45 4.08 9.17 -14.84
N TRP A 46 2.77 9.38 -14.89
CA TRP A 46 2.13 10.46 -15.60
C TRP A 46 0.95 11.03 -14.81
N SER A 47 0.65 12.29 -15.05
CA SER A 47 -0.55 12.96 -14.56
C SER A 47 -1.15 13.84 -15.65
N GLY A 48 -2.45 14.09 -15.55
CA GLY A 48 -3.17 14.87 -16.55
C GLY A 48 -4.67 14.85 -16.33
N ASP A 49 -5.38 15.39 -17.31
CA ASP A 49 -6.83 15.40 -17.34
C ASP A 49 -7.35 14.14 -18.06
N PHE A 50 -8.39 13.53 -17.50
CA PHE A 50 -9.12 12.44 -18.13
C PHE A 50 -10.57 12.87 -18.38
N PRO A 51 -11.11 12.72 -19.61
CA PRO A 51 -12.46 13.15 -19.91
C PRO A 51 -13.52 12.34 -19.14
N VAL A 52 -14.49 13.02 -18.51
CA VAL A 52 -15.62 12.38 -17.82
C VAL A 52 -16.44 11.54 -18.80
N ALA A 53 -16.63 12.05 -20.02
CA ALA A 53 -17.34 11.35 -21.10
C ALA A 53 -16.64 10.07 -21.59
N ARG A 54 -15.43 9.75 -21.09
CA ARG A 54 -14.63 8.57 -21.47
C ARG A 54 -14.33 7.64 -20.29
N LEU A 55 -14.99 7.82 -19.14
CA LEU A 55 -14.82 6.96 -17.96
C LEU A 55 -15.16 5.50 -18.23
N GLU A 56 -15.99 5.22 -19.24
CA GLU A 56 -16.32 3.86 -19.68
C GLU A 56 -15.12 3.06 -20.20
N LEU A 57 -14.02 3.73 -20.59
CA LEU A 57 -12.77 3.11 -21.00
C LEU A 57 -11.99 2.51 -19.83
N LEU A 58 -12.22 3.00 -18.61
CA LEU A 58 -11.65 2.40 -17.41
C LEU A 58 -12.27 1.01 -17.17
N PRO A 59 -11.55 0.10 -16.51
CA PRO A 59 -12.07 -1.23 -16.17
C PRO A 59 -13.43 -1.13 -15.48
N GLU A 60 -14.40 -1.90 -15.97
CA GLU A 60 -15.82 -1.76 -15.63
C GLU A 60 -16.10 -1.73 -14.13
N ALA A 61 -15.54 -2.68 -13.37
CA ALA A 61 -15.70 -2.78 -11.92
C ALA A 61 -15.04 -1.63 -11.13
N GLN A 62 -14.24 -0.79 -11.78
CA GLN A 62 -13.42 0.25 -11.17
C GLN A 62 -13.78 1.67 -11.66
N ARG A 63 -14.81 1.81 -12.53
CA ARG A 63 -15.18 3.09 -13.14
C ARG A 63 -15.51 4.15 -12.10
N ASP A 64 -16.25 3.82 -11.05
CA ASP A 64 -16.61 4.74 -9.96
C ASP A 64 -15.58 4.78 -8.82
N SER A 65 -14.47 4.05 -8.96
CA SER A 65 -13.43 4.00 -7.94
C SER A 65 -12.45 5.17 -8.10
N PRO A 66 -12.00 5.80 -6.99
CA PRO A 66 -10.94 6.80 -7.03
C PRO A 66 -9.56 6.18 -7.31
N VAL A 67 -9.42 4.87 -7.11
CA VAL A 67 -8.17 4.12 -7.32
C VAL A 67 -8.48 2.83 -8.07
N GLY A 68 -7.57 2.42 -8.96
CA GLY A 68 -7.72 1.19 -9.70
C GLY A 68 -6.44 0.74 -10.40
N TYR A 69 -6.56 -0.34 -11.17
CA TYR A 69 -5.47 -0.91 -11.95
C TYR A 69 -5.92 -1.30 -13.36
N ILE A 70 -4.97 -1.32 -14.29
CA ILE A 70 -5.13 -1.85 -15.64
C ILE A 70 -4.08 -2.95 -15.83
N ASP A 71 -4.56 -4.14 -16.21
CA ASP A 71 -3.77 -5.38 -16.34
C ASP A 71 -3.71 -5.89 -17.79
N LYS A 72 -4.36 -5.19 -18.73
CA LYS A 72 -4.44 -5.55 -20.14
C LYS A 72 -3.94 -4.42 -21.02
N GLU A 73 -3.02 -4.75 -21.91
CA GLU A 73 -2.43 -3.83 -22.88
C GLU A 73 -3.48 -3.08 -23.70
N LYS A 74 -4.46 -3.80 -24.26
CA LYS A 74 -5.53 -3.20 -25.07
C LYS A 74 -6.35 -2.17 -24.29
N THR A 75 -6.64 -2.45 -23.02
CA THR A 75 -7.35 -1.50 -22.15
C THR A 75 -6.49 -0.28 -21.87
N PHE A 76 -5.20 -0.48 -21.57
CA PHE A 76 -4.27 0.63 -21.34
C PHE A 76 -4.12 1.53 -22.57
N ALA A 77 -4.02 0.96 -23.77
CA ALA A 77 -3.94 1.72 -25.02
C ALA A 77 -5.18 2.62 -25.23
N HIS A 78 -6.39 2.10 -25.00
CA HIS A 78 -7.62 2.89 -25.11
C HIS A 78 -7.68 4.01 -24.07
N VAL A 79 -7.33 3.72 -22.81
CA VAL A 79 -7.27 4.72 -21.75
C VAL A 79 -6.23 5.79 -22.08
N TRP A 80 -5.05 5.38 -22.57
CA TRP A 80 -3.97 6.30 -22.94
C TRP A 80 -4.39 7.28 -24.03
N GLN A 81 -5.07 6.81 -25.07
CA GLN A 81 -5.56 7.67 -26.16
C GLN A 81 -6.53 8.77 -25.69
N ALA A 82 -7.31 8.51 -24.65
CA ALA A 82 -8.19 9.52 -24.03
C ALA A 82 -7.44 10.41 -23.03
N PHE A 83 -6.46 9.86 -22.32
CA PHE A 83 -5.68 10.55 -21.29
C PHE A 83 -4.59 11.48 -21.85
N LYS A 84 -3.95 11.07 -22.94
CA LYS A 84 -2.82 11.74 -23.61
C LYS A 84 -3.04 11.71 -25.13
N PRO A 85 -4.05 12.43 -25.63
CA PRO A 85 -4.40 12.41 -27.05
C PRO A 85 -3.23 12.89 -27.91
N GLY A 86 -2.89 12.10 -28.94
CA GLY A 86 -1.78 12.40 -29.85
C GLY A 86 -0.40 11.96 -29.36
N GLU A 87 -0.26 11.49 -28.11
CA GLU A 87 0.99 10.90 -27.62
C GLU A 87 1.04 9.39 -27.94
N THR A 88 2.25 8.90 -28.22
CA THR A 88 2.50 7.46 -28.39
C THR A 88 2.19 6.72 -27.10
N VAL A 89 1.50 5.58 -27.20
CA VAL A 89 1.20 4.71 -26.05
C VAL A 89 2.52 4.16 -25.48
N PRO A 90 2.78 4.31 -24.16
CA PRO A 90 3.98 3.75 -23.53
C PRO A 90 3.98 2.23 -23.62
N GLU A 91 5.15 1.66 -23.90
CA GLU A 91 5.35 0.22 -23.87
C GLU A 91 5.42 -0.26 -22.40
N VAL A 92 4.52 -1.18 -22.05
CA VAL A 92 4.44 -1.80 -20.73
C VAL A 92 4.33 -3.31 -20.89
N ASP A 93 5.25 -4.06 -20.29
CA ASP A 93 5.13 -5.52 -20.20
C ASP A 93 4.13 -5.90 -19.09
N PHE A 94 2.88 -6.19 -19.48
CA PHE A 94 1.80 -6.58 -18.56
C PHE A 94 1.96 -7.97 -17.93
N LYS A 95 2.96 -8.76 -18.34
CA LYS A 95 3.31 -10.03 -17.66
C LYS A 95 4.08 -9.78 -16.38
N THR A 96 4.86 -8.70 -16.31
CA THR A 96 5.73 -8.40 -15.18
C THR A 96 5.31 -7.13 -14.44
N ASN A 97 4.54 -6.26 -15.08
CA ASN A 97 4.14 -4.96 -14.54
C ASN A 97 2.62 -4.82 -14.47
N LEU A 98 2.21 -3.85 -13.67
CA LEU A 98 0.83 -3.45 -13.48
C LEU A 98 0.75 -1.93 -13.60
N VAL A 99 -0.30 -1.45 -14.27
CA VAL A 99 -0.60 -0.02 -14.31
C VAL A 99 -1.58 0.28 -13.17
N LEU A 100 -1.24 1.22 -12.30
CA LEU A 100 -2.14 1.73 -11.26
C LEU A 100 -2.58 3.14 -11.64
N PHE A 101 -3.81 3.49 -11.30
CA PHE A 101 -4.31 4.85 -11.46
C PHE A 101 -5.04 5.35 -10.21
N VAL A 102 -5.02 6.66 -10.04
CA VAL A 102 -5.87 7.41 -9.11
C VAL A 102 -6.55 8.54 -9.87
N ARG A 103 -7.80 8.84 -9.53
CA ARG A 103 -8.56 9.94 -10.11
C ARG A 103 -9.41 10.62 -9.06
N ASN A 104 -9.76 11.88 -9.28
CA ASN A 104 -10.76 12.51 -8.45
C ASN A 104 -12.16 11.95 -8.75
N THR A 105 -13.00 11.94 -7.71
CA THR A 105 -14.41 11.52 -7.79
C THR A 105 -15.39 12.56 -7.23
N GLN A 106 -14.89 13.60 -6.55
CA GLN A 106 -15.71 14.63 -5.90
C GLN A 106 -15.41 16.04 -6.43
N PHE A 107 -14.16 16.46 -6.37
CA PHE A 107 -13.70 17.78 -6.82
C PHE A 107 -12.56 17.65 -7.81
N TYR A 108 -12.46 18.56 -8.77
CA TYR A 108 -11.31 18.63 -9.66
C TYR A 108 -10.09 19.13 -8.88
N ASN A 109 -9.15 18.23 -8.59
CA ASN A 109 -7.93 18.53 -7.86
C ASN A 109 -6.76 17.86 -8.58
N ARG A 110 -5.74 18.63 -9.00
CA ARG A 110 -4.55 18.04 -9.60
C ARG A 110 -3.99 16.99 -8.64
N ILE A 111 -3.84 15.77 -9.13
CA ILE A 111 -3.47 14.60 -8.35
C ILE A 111 -2.17 13.99 -8.91
N ASN A 112 -1.30 13.53 -8.03
CA ASN A 112 -0.08 12.82 -8.41
C ASN A 112 0.21 11.67 -7.43
N ILE A 113 0.47 10.48 -7.94
CA ILE A 113 0.94 9.34 -7.15
C ILE A 113 2.41 9.55 -6.81
N GLY A 114 2.70 9.80 -5.53
CA GLY A 114 4.07 9.96 -5.05
C GLY A 114 4.72 8.64 -4.62
N LYS A 115 3.91 7.67 -4.16
CA LYS A 115 4.41 6.42 -3.59
C LYS A 115 3.38 5.31 -3.67
N VAL A 116 3.85 4.07 -3.76
CA VAL A 116 3.02 2.87 -3.59
C VAL A 116 3.66 2.02 -2.50
N LYS A 117 2.90 1.78 -1.43
CA LYS A 117 3.30 0.91 -0.31
C LYS A 117 2.70 -0.45 -0.49
N VAL A 118 3.39 -1.50 -0.08
CA VAL A 118 2.87 -2.86 -0.09
C VAL A 118 2.93 -3.44 1.31
N GLU A 119 1.81 -3.99 1.74
CA GLU A 119 1.65 -4.68 3.01
C GLU A 119 0.96 -6.02 2.75
N LYS A 120 1.63 -7.13 3.04
CA LYS A 120 1.13 -8.49 2.78
C LYS A 120 0.58 -8.71 1.36
N GLY A 121 1.24 -8.11 0.36
CA GLY A 121 0.85 -8.18 -1.05
C GLY A 121 -0.26 -7.22 -1.48
N VAL A 122 -0.80 -6.42 -0.56
CA VAL A 122 -1.80 -5.39 -0.87
C VAL A 122 -1.10 -4.06 -1.10
N ALA A 123 -1.25 -3.50 -2.31
CA ALA A 123 -0.72 -2.19 -2.65
C ALA A 123 -1.63 -1.07 -2.11
N GLU A 124 -1.07 -0.08 -1.45
CA GLU A 124 -1.70 1.18 -1.05
C GLU A 124 -1.04 2.33 -1.84
N VAL A 125 -1.85 3.01 -2.66
CA VAL A 125 -1.39 4.13 -3.48
C VAL A 125 -1.50 5.41 -2.68
N LEU A 126 -0.38 6.08 -2.47
CA LEU A 126 -0.31 7.38 -1.79
C LEU A 126 -0.21 8.48 -2.83
N ALA A 127 -1.32 9.19 -3.00
CA ALA A 127 -1.42 10.33 -3.90
C ALA A 127 -1.51 11.64 -3.13
N MET A 128 -0.96 12.69 -3.72
CA MET A 128 -1.11 14.06 -3.25
C MET A 128 -2.03 14.81 -4.19
N GLU A 129 -2.99 15.53 -3.61
CA GLU A 129 -3.94 16.38 -4.34
C GLU A 129 -3.74 17.86 -3.98
N THR A 130 -4.00 18.74 -4.92
CA THR A 130 -4.28 20.16 -4.61
C THR A 130 -5.64 20.27 -3.93
N LEU A 131 -5.91 21.36 -3.19
CA LEU A 131 -7.22 21.60 -2.56
C LEU A 131 -7.92 22.79 -3.23
N SER A 132 -8.49 22.58 -4.42
CA SER A 132 -9.12 23.65 -5.20
C SER A 132 -10.63 23.80 -4.94
N ALA A 133 -11.29 22.71 -4.52
CA ALA A 133 -12.75 22.61 -4.35
C ALA A 133 -13.58 22.94 -5.61
N LEU A 134 -12.98 22.90 -6.80
CA LEU A 134 -13.71 23.09 -8.06
C LEU A 134 -14.60 21.86 -8.35
N PRO A 135 -15.85 22.05 -8.81
CA PRO A 135 -16.68 20.94 -9.24
C PRO A 135 -16.06 20.23 -10.45
N ILE A 136 -16.36 18.94 -10.58
CA ILE A 136 -16.04 18.18 -11.78
C ILE A 136 -17.11 18.48 -12.83
N GLU A 137 -16.69 18.97 -13.99
CA GLU A 137 -17.54 19.18 -15.17
C GLU A 137 -17.17 18.14 -16.24
N ASP A 138 -16.31 18.51 -17.19
CA ASP A 138 -16.01 17.67 -18.35
C ASP A 138 -14.82 16.72 -18.16
N LYS A 139 -14.04 16.92 -17.09
CA LYS A 139 -12.77 16.22 -16.85
C LYS A 139 -12.47 16.03 -15.38
N VAL A 140 -11.74 14.96 -15.09
CA VAL A 140 -11.15 14.69 -13.77
C VAL A 140 -9.63 14.76 -13.88
N ALA A 141 -8.94 15.13 -12.80
CA ALA A 141 -7.50 14.88 -12.78
C ALA A 141 -7.27 13.39 -12.51
N MET A 142 -6.30 12.82 -13.22
CA MET A 142 -5.90 11.42 -13.08
C MET A 142 -4.37 11.33 -13.06
N SER A 143 -3.85 10.45 -12.21
CA SER A 143 -2.44 10.06 -12.20
C SER A 143 -2.32 8.56 -12.41
N VAL A 144 -1.36 8.17 -13.23
CA VAL A 144 -1.14 6.80 -13.69
C VAL A 144 0.32 6.45 -13.46
N VAL A 145 0.60 5.27 -12.89
CA VAL A 145 1.96 4.77 -12.66
C VAL A 145 2.10 3.32 -13.10
N VAL A 146 3.32 2.95 -13.50
CA VAL A 146 3.71 1.56 -13.74
C VAL A 146 4.54 1.05 -12.57
N VAL A 147 4.17 -0.11 -12.04
CA VAL A 147 4.90 -0.80 -10.96
C VAL A 147 5.13 -2.26 -11.31
N ALA A 148 6.11 -2.88 -10.67
CA ALA A 148 6.29 -4.33 -10.75
C ALA A 148 5.08 -5.04 -10.13
N ARG A 149 4.53 -6.06 -10.81
CA ARG A 149 3.36 -6.83 -10.36
C ARG A 149 3.72 -7.93 -9.36
N LYS A 150 4.98 -8.38 -9.36
CA LYS A 150 5.45 -9.50 -8.53
C LYS A 150 5.13 -9.26 -7.05
N GLY A 151 4.44 -10.21 -6.44
CA GLY A 151 4.06 -10.17 -5.02
C GLY A 151 2.79 -9.37 -4.71
N LEU A 152 2.19 -8.71 -5.70
CA LEU A 152 0.90 -8.03 -5.51
C LEU A 152 -0.26 -9.00 -5.66
N THR A 153 -1.18 -8.96 -4.70
CA THR A 153 -2.42 -9.75 -4.65
C THR A 153 -3.67 -8.87 -4.63
N GLY A 154 -3.53 -7.60 -4.23
CA GLY A 154 -4.65 -6.67 -4.14
C GLY A 154 -4.22 -5.21 -4.17
N LEU A 155 -5.21 -4.34 -4.29
CA LEU A 155 -5.08 -2.89 -4.25
C LEU A 155 -6.06 -2.34 -3.21
N LYS A 156 -5.55 -1.55 -2.27
CA LYS A 156 -6.34 -0.95 -1.20
C LYS A 156 -7.18 0.21 -1.74
N LYS A 157 -8.47 0.18 -1.43
CA LYS A 157 -9.48 1.20 -1.75
C LYS A 157 -10.20 1.58 -0.45
N GLY A 158 -9.70 2.62 0.23
CA GLY A 158 -10.16 2.95 1.59
C GLY A 158 -9.97 1.74 2.51
N ASP A 159 -11.07 1.25 3.08
CA ASP A 159 -11.09 0.08 3.98
C ASP A 159 -11.33 -1.26 3.25
N THR A 160 -11.46 -1.22 1.93
CA THR A 160 -11.71 -2.42 1.09
C THR A 160 -10.51 -2.75 0.22
N ILE A 161 -10.46 -3.98 -0.31
CA ILE A 161 -9.40 -4.45 -1.20
C ILE A 161 -10.02 -4.84 -2.54
N ILE A 162 -9.45 -4.31 -3.62
CA ILE A 162 -9.71 -4.76 -4.99
C ILE A 162 -8.72 -5.90 -5.27
N SER A 163 -9.22 -7.13 -5.45
CA SER A 163 -8.37 -8.27 -5.78
C SER A 163 -7.74 -8.12 -7.16
N LEU A 164 -6.45 -8.42 -7.27
CA LEU A 164 -5.78 -8.53 -8.55
C LEU A 164 -5.99 -9.93 -9.12
N PRO A 165 -6.14 -10.08 -10.46
CA PRO A 165 -6.18 -11.40 -11.06
C PRO A 165 -4.83 -12.10 -10.88
N ALA A 166 -4.87 -13.43 -10.84
CA ALA A 166 -3.65 -14.22 -10.92
C ALA A 166 -2.90 -13.92 -12.23
N LEU A 167 -1.57 -14.05 -12.18
CA LEU A 167 -0.70 -13.96 -13.35
C LEU A 167 -0.76 -15.22 -14.19
#